data_AF-A0A349BKU4-F1
#
_entry.id   AF-A0A349BKU4-F1
#
_cell.length_a   1.000
_cell.length_b   1.000
_cell.length_c   1.000
_cell.angle_alpha   90.00
_cell.angle_beta   90.00
_cell.angle_gamma   90.00
#
_symmetry.space_group_name_H-M   'P 1'
#
loop_
_entity.id
_entity.type
_entity.pdbx_description
1 polymer ?
#
loop_
_entity_poly.entity_id
_entity_poly.type
_entity_poly.pdbx_seq_one_letter_code
_entity_poly.pdbx_strand_id
1 'polypeptide(L)'
;MRYNSDTMVDVSSYGTTTQSIVDAIGAAKSTNRHKDLFFSPGTYYCDYSLSDAVNMFGGRFLGSSRMDTFVVNNRENVSLANIINCGAVDISLKNIRLTSNYLTMQAPLHPGWPVPRKFSIVGCELLTDDNPSSTYLFNFSFDSPRGDIPAVEIIDNVGTFGQCYSAFNLRWIRGVIFSGNSFKFTGKVSHPVAISPQWAPDSISGAKSFDDNGKIDVSNNVIDASLFGAITGIFFSASRYGVISGAVVANNKLYGIDEEGIAFDGYGNDEGLCPTICTGTLSAATNDAAGRLVVTFGSMQHVLVSGIDQCLVSGRDDWHKFRFSFNRATGQDGLIARIHSFDHLTNSLILDIPIAANTVSLSGIFSVQAGFYNCDISHNEIFGSYGADPTYGVGISLWLNCCGFSVKNNLVSGMSKGINVCGGLMLSLWETIAWHNEISGNNLMGIYNTEALAVKGIYGSQSYQYGNKVHDNYLQSGDIVMQKQKDFIFHDNYSKTGVAKFTP
;
A
#
# COMPACT_ATOMS: atom_id res chain seq x y z
N MET A 1 30.54 7.11 14.21
CA MET A 1 30.05 6.52 15.47
C MET A 1 31.20 5.73 16.09
N ARG A 2 31.47 5.87 17.40
CA ARG A 2 32.38 4.97 18.11
C ARG A 2 31.56 3.77 18.56
N TYR A 3 31.88 2.59 18.02
CA TYR A 3 31.25 1.34 18.40
C TYR A 3 31.69 0.93 19.81
N ASN A 4 30.75 0.51 20.67
CA ASN A 4 31.10 -0.03 21.98
C ASN A 4 31.41 -1.53 21.81
N SER A 5 32.68 -1.93 22.02
CA SER A 5 33.15 -3.31 21.86
C SER A 5 32.46 -4.30 22.80
N ASP A 6 31.82 -3.81 23.86
CA ASP A 6 31.20 -4.67 24.88
C ASP A 6 29.81 -5.21 24.48
N THR A 7 29.19 -4.60 23.46
CA THR A 7 27.82 -4.94 23.01
C THR A 7 27.76 -5.61 21.63
N MET A 8 28.89 -5.78 20.95
CA MET A 8 28.92 -6.36 19.59
C MET A 8 29.86 -7.55 19.46
N VAL A 9 29.58 -8.43 18.51
CA VAL A 9 30.50 -9.49 18.04
C VAL A 9 30.89 -9.17 16.59
N ASP A 10 32.17 -8.95 16.34
CA ASP A 10 32.70 -8.71 14.99
C ASP A 10 32.87 -10.04 14.24
N VAL A 11 31.97 -10.30 13.30
CA VAL A 11 31.96 -11.54 12.50
C VAL A 11 33.17 -11.59 11.55
N SER A 12 33.76 -10.46 11.16
CA SER A 12 34.94 -10.45 10.29
C SER A 12 36.15 -11.14 10.91
N SER A 13 36.21 -11.20 12.24
CA SER A 13 37.24 -11.94 12.98
C SER A 13 37.09 -13.46 12.91
N TYR A 14 35.91 -13.97 12.49
CA TYR A 14 35.62 -15.40 12.35
C TYR A 14 35.72 -15.87 10.89
N GLY A 15 35.63 -14.96 9.91
CA GLY A 15 35.66 -15.25 8.47
C GLY A 15 34.30 -15.10 7.77
N THR A 16 34.22 -15.48 6.49
CA THR A 16 33.02 -15.32 5.64
C THR A 16 32.25 -16.62 5.37
N THR A 17 32.68 -17.72 5.97
CA THR A 17 32.08 -19.06 5.77
C THR A 17 30.87 -19.28 6.68
N THR A 18 30.06 -20.30 6.38
CA THR A 18 28.92 -20.66 7.24
C THR A 18 29.36 -20.99 8.67
N GLN A 19 30.43 -21.76 8.83
CA GLN A 19 30.96 -22.11 10.16
C GLN A 19 31.39 -20.86 10.93
N SER A 20 32.02 -19.89 10.25
CA SER A 20 32.39 -18.60 10.84
C SER A 20 31.20 -17.83 11.42
N ILE A 21 30.06 -17.84 10.71
CA ILE A 21 28.83 -17.18 11.15
C ILE A 21 28.20 -17.94 12.32
N VAL A 22 28.17 -19.27 12.25
CA VAL A 22 27.69 -20.14 13.34
C VAL A 22 28.50 -19.94 14.62
N ASP A 23 29.83 -19.89 14.50
CA ASP A 23 30.74 -19.66 15.62
C ASP A 23 30.54 -18.27 16.23
N ALA A 24 30.34 -17.23 15.40
CA ALA A 24 30.05 -15.88 15.86
C ALA A 24 28.68 -15.79 16.57
N ILE A 25 27.64 -16.46 16.07
CA ILE A 25 26.33 -16.56 16.72
C ILE A 25 26.44 -17.32 18.04
N GLY A 26 27.18 -18.43 18.06
CA GLY A 26 27.46 -19.22 19.26
C GLY A 26 28.18 -18.38 20.32
N ALA A 27 29.15 -17.57 19.93
CA ALA A 27 29.86 -16.63 20.79
C ALA A 27 28.95 -15.50 21.31
N ALA A 28 28.04 -14.98 20.49
CA ALA A 28 27.07 -13.99 20.93
C ALA A 28 26.13 -14.57 22.01
N LYS A 29 25.59 -15.77 21.76
CA LYS A 29 24.67 -16.47 22.66
C LYS A 29 25.29 -16.90 23.97
N SER A 30 26.53 -17.41 23.96
CA SER A 30 27.21 -17.90 25.16
C SER A 30 27.43 -16.80 26.21
N THR A 31 27.34 -15.52 25.81
CA THR A 31 27.47 -14.37 26.71
C THR A 31 26.15 -13.91 27.37
N ASN A 32 25.00 -14.54 27.07
CA ASN A 32 23.68 -14.22 27.61
C ASN A 32 23.26 -12.74 27.47
N ARG A 33 23.88 -12.02 26.53
CA ARG A 33 23.60 -10.63 26.21
C ARG A 33 23.05 -10.60 24.79
N HIS A 34 21.97 -9.87 24.57
CA HIS A 34 21.46 -9.54 23.24
C HIS A 34 22.50 -8.68 22.49
N LYS A 35 23.59 -9.30 22.04
CA LYS A 35 24.68 -8.62 21.34
C LYS A 35 24.37 -8.53 19.86
N ASP A 36 24.71 -7.38 19.31
CA ASP A 36 24.60 -7.12 17.88
C ASP A 36 25.77 -7.78 17.12
N LEU A 37 25.50 -8.39 15.96
CA LEU A 37 26.53 -8.96 15.09
C LEU A 37 26.99 -7.93 14.07
N PHE A 38 28.29 -7.63 14.04
CA PHE A 38 28.88 -6.68 13.10
C PHE A 38 29.57 -7.38 11.93
N PHE A 39 29.36 -6.89 10.71
CA PHE A 39 29.95 -7.44 9.49
C PHE A 39 30.70 -6.35 8.70
N SER A 40 31.93 -6.68 8.29
CA SER A 40 32.69 -5.90 7.31
C SER A 40 32.10 -6.03 5.89
N PRO A 41 32.47 -5.16 4.94
CA PRO A 41 32.11 -5.35 3.54
C PRO A 41 32.52 -6.72 3.00
N GLY A 42 31.65 -7.34 2.20
CA GLY A 42 31.86 -8.67 1.63
C GLY A 42 30.58 -9.46 1.37
N THR A 43 30.74 -10.66 0.82
CA THR A 43 29.67 -11.66 0.65
C THR A 43 29.75 -12.71 1.75
N TYR A 44 28.62 -12.98 2.39
CA TYR A 44 28.51 -13.93 3.50
C TYR A 44 27.50 -15.03 3.15
N TYR A 45 27.93 -16.28 3.31
CA TYR A 45 27.11 -17.46 3.03
C TYR A 45 26.81 -18.24 4.31
N CYS A 46 25.53 -18.47 4.56
CA CYS A 46 25.05 -19.28 5.67
C CYS A 46 24.23 -20.46 5.12
N ASP A 47 24.86 -21.64 5.01
CA ASP A 47 24.25 -22.87 4.49
C ASP A 47 24.06 -23.91 5.62
N TYR A 48 22.85 -24.01 6.13
CA TYR A 48 22.54 -24.91 7.24
C TYR A 48 22.10 -26.28 6.71
N SER A 49 22.86 -27.32 7.04
CA SER A 49 22.56 -28.73 6.71
C SER A 49 22.58 -29.66 7.93
N LEU A 50 22.51 -29.11 9.14
CA LEU A 50 22.71 -29.87 10.38
C LEU A 50 21.51 -29.74 11.34
N SER A 51 21.17 -30.87 11.96
CA SER A 51 20.11 -31.12 12.92
C SER A 51 20.14 -30.27 14.21
N ASP A 52 21.14 -29.41 14.37
CA ASP A 52 21.22 -28.42 15.43
C ASP A 52 20.71 -27.08 14.88
N ALA A 53 19.38 -27.00 14.69
CA ALA A 53 18.72 -25.76 14.32
C ALA A 53 19.04 -24.69 15.39
N VAL A 54 20.04 -23.86 15.11
CA VAL A 54 20.40 -22.73 15.95
C VAL A 54 19.20 -21.80 15.95
N ASN A 55 18.40 -21.86 17.01
CA ASN A 55 17.27 -20.95 17.24
C ASN A 55 17.79 -19.52 17.20
N MET A 56 17.70 -18.80 16.07
CA MET A 56 18.26 -17.44 15.93
C MET A 56 17.42 -16.38 16.65
N PHE A 57 16.73 -16.78 17.73
CA PHE A 57 15.97 -15.87 18.58
C PHE A 57 16.88 -14.80 19.18
N GLY A 58 16.64 -13.55 18.79
CA GLY A 58 17.14 -12.36 19.49
C GLY A 58 18.52 -11.84 19.05
N GLY A 59 19.11 -12.35 17.97
CA GLY A 59 20.31 -11.78 17.38
C GLY A 59 19.95 -10.63 16.42
N ARG A 60 20.47 -9.42 16.67
CA ARG A 60 20.37 -8.29 15.73
C ARG A 60 21.60 -8.28 14.83
N PHE A 61 21.40 -8.17 13.52
CA PHE A 61 22.48 -8.11 12.54
C PHE A 61 22.75 -6.65 12.24
N LEU A 62 23.79 -6.03 12.81
CA LEU A 62 24.16 -4.65 12.51
C LEU A 62 25.34 -4.64 11.53
N GLY A 63 25.03 -4.63 10.24
CA GLY A 63 26.07 -4.51 9.21
C GLY A 63 26.79 -3.15 9.27
N SER A 64 28.06 -3.10 8.86
CA SER A 64 28.63 -1.85 8.35
C SER A 64 27.78 -1.34 7.18
N SER A 65 27.84 -0.05 6.87
CA SER A 65 27.05 0.60 5.80
C SER A 65 27.30 0.06 4.37
N ARG A 66 27.98 -1.08 4.20
CA ARG A 66 28.39 -1.67 2.92
C ARG A 66 28.62 -3.18 3.01
N MET A 67 27.72 -3.97 3.61
CA MET A 67 27.75 -5.40 3.30
C MET A 67 27.27 -5.56 1.85
N ASP A 68 27.96 -6.35 1.01
CA ASP A 68 27.59 -6.44 -0.42
C ASP A 68 26.43 -7.41 -0.61
N THR A 69 26.55 -8.63 -0.07
CA THR A 69 25.53 -9.68 -0.22
C THR A 69 25.46 -10.61 0.99
N PHE A 70 24.25 -10.89 1.47
CA PHE A 70 23.98 -11.91 2.50
C PHE A 70 23.10 -13.02 1.93
N VAL A 71 23.58 -14.28 1.98
CA VAL A 71 22.84 -15.45 1.47
C VAL A 71 22.58 -16.44 2.60
N VAL A 72 21.30 -16.74 2.86
CA VAL A 72 20.88 -17.82 3.75
C VAL A 72 20.26 -18.94 2.93
N ASN A 73 20.79 -20.15 3.06
CA ASN A 73 20.25 -21.37 2.48
C ASN A 73 20.02 -22.39 3.60
N ASN A 74 18.81 -22.93 3.73
CA ASN A 74 18.53 -23.96 4.75
C ASN A 74 17.42 -24.89 4.24
N ARG A 75 17.58 -26.21 4.37
CA ARG A 75 16.58 -27.20 3.92
C ARG A 75 15.67 -27.75 5.03
N GLU A 76 15.88 -27.34 6.28
CA GLU A 76 15.13 -27.81 7.45
C GLU A 76 14.41 -26.67 8.19
N ASN A 77 13.54 -27.01 9.14
CA ASN A 77 12.65 -26.09 9.85
C ASN A 77 13.43 -24.97 10.58
N VAL A 78 13.27 -23.72 10.15
CA VAL A 78 13.90 -22.57 10.81
C VAL A 78 12.85 -21.66 11.43
N SER A 79 13.04 -21.32 12.71
CA SER A 79 12.38 -20.18 13.34
C SER A 79 13.28 -18.96 13.24
N LEU A 80 13.13 -18.17 12.17
CA LEU A 80 13.85 -16.90 11.98
C LEU A 80 13.10 -15.74 12.64
N ALA A 81 13.19 -15.62 13.96
CA ALA A 81 12.66 -14.44 14.64
C ALA A 81 13.64 -13.27 14.49
N ASN A 82 13.26 -12.27 13.68
CA ASN A 82 13.86 -10.93 13.55
C ASN A 82 15.23 -10.84 12.83
N ILE A 83 15.23 -10.73 11.50
CA ILE A 83 16.39 -10.16 10.78
C ILE A 83 16.26 -8.64 10.85
N ILE A 84 16.65 -8.08 12.00
CA ILE A 84 16.65 -6.63 12.20
C ILE A 84 18.02 -6.10 11.78
N ASN A 85 18.01 -5.26 10.73
CA ASN A 85 18.97 -4.18 10.47
C ASN A 85 20.26 -4.49 9.68
N CYS A 86 20.18 -5.25 8.58
CA CYS A 86 21.32 -5.44 7.68
C CYS A 86 21.53 -4.20 6.77
N GLY A 87 22.67 -3.51 6.90
CA GLY A 87 23.17 -2.53 5.94
C GLY A 87 23.68 -3.16 4.63
N ALA A 88 23.07 -4.27 4.22
CA ALA A 88 23.45 -5.03 3.03
C ALA A 88 22.82 -4.40 1.78
N VAL A 89 23.59 -4.33 0.69
CA VAL A 89 23.10 -3.86 -0.61
C VAL A 89 22.12 -4.86 -1.19
N ASP A 90 22.45 -6.16 -1.13
CA ASP A 90 21.58 -7.24 -1.60
C ASP A 90 21.41 -8.32 -0.51
N ILE A 91 20.18 -8.81 -0.35
CA ILE A 91 19.87 -9.91 0.59
C ILE A 91 19.14 -11.01 -0.17
N SER A 92 19.58 -12.27 0.01
CA SER A 92 18.94 -13.43 -0.60
C SER A 92 18.66 -14.54 0.43
N LEU A 93 17.40 -14.98 0.48
CA LEU A 93 16.92 -16.11 1.27
C LEU A 93 16.55 -17.23 0.29
N LYS A 94 17.09 -18.44 0.47
CA LYS A 94 16.85 -19.56 -0.45
C LYS A 94 16.47 -20.85 0.29
N ASN A 95 15.48 -21.55 -0.26
CA ASN A 95 15.03 -22.89 0.16
C ASN A 95 14.53 -23.00 1.61
N ILE A 96 14.26 -21.89 2.30
CA ILE A 96 13.99 -21.88 3.74
C ILE A 96 12.60 -22.43 4.02
N ARG A 97 12.49 -23.39 4.96
CA ARG A 97 11.21 -23.83 5.52
C ARG A 97 10.92 -23.11 6.83
N LEU A 98 9.90 -22.26 6.85
CA LEU A 98 9.47 -21.51 8.03
C LEU A 98 8.35 -22.27 8.75
N THR A 99 8.56 -22.58 10.04
CA THR A 99 7.58 -23.29 10.89
C THR A 99 7.07 -22.47 12.06
N SER A 100 7.40 -21.18 12.12
CA SER A 100 6.96 -20.27 13.19
C SER A 100 6.50 -18.93 12.63
N ASN A 101 5.67 -18.23 13.41
CA ASN A 101 4.72 -17.22 12.95
C ASN A 101 5.31 -15.85 12.55
N TYR A 102 6.63 -15.62 12.53
CA TYR A 102 7.14 -14.26 12.30
C TYR A 102 8.53 -14.22 11.65
N LEU A 103 8.62 -13.70 10.43
CA LEU A 103 9.85 -13.07 9.92
C LEU A 103 9.58 -11.58 9.66
N THR A 104 9.91 -10.76 10.65
CA THR A 104 9.91 -9.30 10.49
C THR A 104 11.28 -8.86 10.00
N MET A 105 11.30 -8.15 8.87
CA MET A 105 12.49 -7.50 8.34
C MET A 105 12.34 -5.98 8.43
N GLN A 106 12.93 -5.42 9.47
CA GLN A 106 12.99 -3.98 9.64
C GLN A 106 14.30 -3.47 9.03
N ALA A 107 14.19 -2.66 7.98
CA ALA A 107 15.31 -1.90 7.46
C ALA A 107 15.73 -0.83 8.49
N PRO A 108 16.93 -0.26 8.36
CA PRO A 108 17.52 0.57 9.40
C PRO A 108 16.66 1.80 9.74
N LEU A 109 16.31 1.96 11.02
CA LEU A 109 15.66 3.17 11.54
C LEU A 109 16.61 4.40 11.58
N HIS A 110 17.87 4.24 11.16
CA HIS A 110 18.85 5.31 11.28
C HIS A 110 19.02 6.05 9.94
N PRO A 111 18.87 7.40 9.90
CA PRO A 111 18.89 8.24 8.69
C PRO A 111 20.23 8.30 7.90
N GLY A 112 21.11 7.32 8.04
CA GLY A 112 22.39 7.25 7.32
C GLY A 112 22.77 5.85 6.82
N TRP A 113 21.94 4.83 7.03
CA TRP A 113 22.23 3.47 6.58
C TRP A 113 21.63 3.24 5.18
N PRO A 114 22.27 2.45 4.31
CA PRO A 114 21.71 2.13 3.00
C PRO A 114 20.47 1.25 3.15
N VAL A 115 19.47 1.48 2.28
CA VAL A 115 18.39 0.53 2.04
C VAL A 115 18.93 -0.57 1.14
N PRO A 116 18.58 -1.84 1.35
CA PRO A 116 18.85 -2.88 0.38
C PRO A 116 18.30 -2.48 -1.00
N ARG A 117 19.13 -2.55 -2.04
CA ARG A 117 18.71 -2.34 -3.43
C ARG A 117 17.90 -3.53 -3.93
N LYS A 118 18.28 -4.74 -3.53
CA LYS A 118 17.58 -5.97 -3.90
C LYS A 118 17.31 -6.88 -2.71
N PHE A 119 16.11 -7.41 -2.65
CA PHE A 119 15.72 -8.50 -1.76
C PHE A 119 15.21 -9.68 -2.59
N SER A 120 15.74 -10.88 -2.37
CA SER A 120 15.40 -12.08 -3.17
C SER A 120 15.05 -13.26 -2.27
N ILE A 121 13.84 -13.81 -2.38
CA ILE A 121 13.38 -15.01 -1.68
C ILE A 121 13.09 -16.09 -2.72
N VAL A 122 13.80 -17.22 -2.68
CA VAL A 122 13.65 -18.25 -3.72
C VAL A 122 13.41 -19.62 -3.09
N GLY A 123 12.29 -20.26 -3.44
CA GLY A 123 11.99 -21.64 -3.08
C GLY A 123 11.70 -21.86 -1.59
N CYS A 124 11.24 -20.84 -0.84
CA CYS A 124 10.90 -21.00 0.57
C CYS A 124 9.50 -21.59 0.73
N GLU A 125 9.31 -22.38 1.79
CA GLU A 125 8.06 -23.04 2.15
C GLU A 125 7.59 -22.57 3.52
N LEU A 126 6.30 -22.28 3.66
CA LEU A 126 5.69 -21.95 4.94
C LEU A 126 4.77 -23.09 5.41
N LEU A 127 5.05 -23.60 6.61
CA LEU A 127 4.20 -24.56 7.31
C LEU A 127 3.68 -23.88 8.59
N THR A 128 2.52 -23.24 8.54
CA THR A 128 1.83 -22.73 9.74
C THR A 128 0.71 -23.67 10.17
N ASP A 129 0.55 -23.83 11.49
CA ASP A 129 -0.66 -24.41 12.09
C ASP A 129 -1.84 -23.42 12.05
N ASP A 130 -3.06 -23.97 12.05
CA ASP A 130 -4.38 -23.44 11.66
C ASP A 130 -4.92 -22.15 12.33
N ASN A 131 -4.11 -21.23 12.87
CA ASN A 131 -4.61 -20.04 13.57
C ASN A 131 -4.22 -18.69 12.91
N PRO A 132 -5.14 -18.04 12.14
CA PRO A 132 -4.81 -17.04 11.13
C PRO A 132 -5.00 -15.57 11.57
N SER A 133 -4.93 -15.20 12.85
CA SER A 133 -5.37 -13.85 13.26
C SER A 133 -4.33 -12.72 13.20
N SER A 134 -3.04 -12.95 12.88
CA SER A 134 -2.03 -11.85 12.87
C SER A 134 -0.73 -12.08 12.09
N THR A 135 -0.63 -13.07 11.20
CA THR A 135 0.67 -13.55 10.69
C THR A 135 1.11 -12.79 9.43
N TYR A 136 2.19 -12.01 9.54
CA TYR A 136 2.95 -11.44 8.41
C TYR A 136 4.17 -12.31 8.13
N LEU A 137 4.33 -12.81 6.89
CA LEU A 137 5.47 -13.63 6.51
C LEU A 137 6.71 -12.79 6.26
N PHE A 138 6.61 -11.75 5.43
CA PHE A 138 7.66 -10.77 5.22
C PHE A 138 7.07 -9.39 5.46
N ASN A 139 7.32 -8.84 6.64
CA ASN A 139 7.03 -7.45 6.90
C ASN A 139 8.28 -6.62 6.60
N PHE A 140 8.27 -5.93 5.47
CA PHE A 140 9.29 -4.97 5.07
C PHE A 140 8.91 -3.60 5.59
N SER A 141 9.52 -3.20 6.71
CA SER A 141 9.45 -1.81 7.16
C SER A 141 10.75 -1.12 6.76
N PHE A 142 10.68 -0.29 5.73
CA PHE A 142 11.83 0.48 5.28
C PHE A 142 11.73 1.90 5.83
N ASP A 143 12.84 2.44 6.33
CA ASP A 143 12.97 3.80 6.83
C ASP A 143 14.23 4.41 6.21
N SER A 144 14.12 5.18 5.12
CA SER A 144 15.30 5.79 4.51
C SER A 144 15.06 7.15 3.89
N PRO A 145 15.76 8.20 4.37
CA PRO A 145 15.70 9.53 3.77
C PRO A 145 16.44 9.65 2.43
N ARG A 146 17.14 8.60 1.98
CA ARG A 146 17.98 8.65 0.75
C ARG A 146 17.24 8.29 -0.54
N GLY A 147 16.01 7.78 -0.45
CA GLY A 147 15.15 7.59 -1.62
C GLY A 147 15.51 6.41 -2.53
N ASP A 148 16.30 5.44 -2.04
CA ASP A 148 16.57 4.19 -2.75
C ASP A 148 15.27 3.36 -2.88
N ILE A 149 14.99 2.82 -4.07
CA ILE A 149 13.80 1.99 -4.34
C ILE A 149 14.23 0.52 -4.27
N PRO A 150 13.85 -0.24 -3.23
CA PRO A 150 14.16 -1.66 -3.16
C PRO A 150 13.40 -2.43 -4.26
N ALA A 151 14.11 -3.28 -4.97
CA ALA A 151 13.53 -4.32 -5.81
C ALA A 151 13.34 -5.59 -4.96
N VAL A 152 12.11 -6.11 -4.91
CA VAL A 152 11.80 -7.34 -4.19
C VAL A 152 11.40 -8.44 -5.19
N GLU A 153 12.11 -9.56 -5.09
CA GLU A 153 11.97 -10.76 -5.90
C GLU A 153 11.64 -11.95 -4.99
N ILE A 154 10.59 -12.70 -5.31
CA ILE A 154 9.99 -13.77 -4.54
C ILE A 154 9.58 -14.82 -5.57
N ILE A 155 10.34 -15.91 -5.68
CA ILE A 155 10.19 -16.93 -6.72
C ILE A 155 9.91 -18.29 -6.08
N ASP A 156 8.91 -18.98 -6.59
CA ASP A 156 8.57 -20.37 -6.28
C ASP A 156 8.30 -20.64 -4.80
N ASN A 157 7.60 -19.72 -4.14
CA ASN A 157 7.26 -19.87 -2.73
C ASN A 157 5.91 -20.58 -2.57
N VAL A 158 5.87 -21.56 -1.67
CA VAL A 158 4.67 -22.33 -1.33
C VAL A 158 4.20 -21.97 0.08
N GLY A 159 2.96 -21.51 0.19
CA GLY A 159 2.37 -21.13 1.47
C GLY A 159 1.11 -21.92 1.81
N THR A 160 0.94 -22.35 3.05
CA THR A 160 -0.27 -23.06 3.51
C THR A 160 -1.36 -22.08 3.98
N PHE A 161 -1.23 -21.43 5.14
CA PHE A 161 -2.26 -20.51 5.69
C PHE A 161 -1.63 -19.19 6.18
N GLY A 162 -2.33 -18.05 6.09
CA GLY A 162 -1.81 -16.79 6.68
C GLY A 162 -2.52 -15.49 6.25
N GLN A 163 -2.30 -14.39 6.97
CA GLN A 163 -2.92 -13.10 6.63
C GLN A 163 -2.16 -12.33 5.56
N CYS A 164 -0.82 -12.26 5.62
CA CYS A 164 -0.07 -11.47 4.64
C CYS A 164 1.29 -12.08 4.32
N TYR A 165 1.60 -12.28 3.04
CA TYR A 165 2.89 -12.87 2.64
C TYR A 165 3.96 -11.79 2.49
N SER A 166 3.65 -10.69 1.80
CA SER A 166 4.55 -9.54 1.67
C SER A 166 3.83 -8.26 2.07
N ALA A 167 4.12 -7.76 3.27
CA ALA A 167 3.67 -6.44 3.71
C ALA A 167 4.79 -5.43 3.53
N PHE A 168 4.54 -4.41 2.72
CA PHE A 168 5.42 -3.27 2.53
C PHE A 168 4.89 -2.11 3.35
N ASN A 169 5.51 -1.91 4.51
CA ASN A 169 5.27 -0.78 5.39
C ASN A 169 6.27 0.32 5.05
N LEU A 170 5.88 1.16 4.10
CA LEU A 170 6.78 2.14 3.53
C LEU A 170 6.86 3.36 4.46
N ARG A 171 8.00 3.59 5.14
CA ARG A 171 8.30 4.84 5.85
C ARG A 171 9.44 5.55 5.11
N TRP A 172 9.18 6.76 4.62
CA TRP A 172 10.21 7.67 4.07
C TRP A 172 10.87 7.21 2.76
N ILE A 173 10.53 6.03 2.20
CA ILE A 173 11.01 5.63 0.87
C ILE A 173 10.24 6.36 -0.22
N ARG A 174 10.92 6.58 -1.35
CA ARG A 174 10.31 7.00 -2.62
C ARG A 174 9.69 5.84 -3.41
N GLY A 175 9.30 4.73 -2.79
CA GLY A 175 8.55 3.64 -3.45
C GLY A 175 9.21 2.27 -3.42
N VAL A 176 8.68 1.32 -4.19
CA VAL A 176 9.04 -0.11 -4.20
C VAL A 176 8.81 -0.69 -5.59
N ILE A 177 9.70 -1.58 -6.05
CA ILE A 177 9.49 -2.39 -7.25
C ILE A 177 9.31 -3.84 -6.81
N PHE A 178 8.09 -4.34 -6.97
CA PHE A 178 7.69 -5.71 -6.72
C PHE A 178 7.32 -6.37 -8.05
N SER A 179 8.31 -6.92 -8.75
CA SER A 179 8.09 -7.45 -10.09
C SER A 179 8.72 -8.82 -10.36
N GLY A 180 8.01 -9.64 -11.15
CA GLY A 180 8.48 -10.97 -11.57
C GLY A 180 8.31 -12.05 -10.50
N ASN A 181 7.42 -11.82 -9.53
CA ASN A 181 7.25 -12.72 -8.38
C ASN A 181 6.25 -13.84 -8.68
N SER A 182 6.44 -15.02 -8.09
CA SER A 182 5.49 -16.13 -8.15
C SER A 182 5.13 -16.65 -6.75
N PHE A 183 3.83 -16.77 -6.50
CA PHE A 183 3.28 -17.32 -5.27
C PHE A 183 2.35 -18.48 -5.60
N LYS A 184 2.46 -19.58 -4.85
CA LYS A 184 1.52 -20.68 -4.90
C LYS A 184 1.00 -21.00 -3.50
N PHE A 185 -0.32 -21.09 -3.35
CA PHE A 185 -0.93 -21.34 -2.05
C PHE A 185 -1.64 -22.69 -1.99
N THR A 186 -1.43 -23.40 -0.89
CA THR A 186 -2.06 -24.68 -0.54
C THR A 186 -3.06 -24.54 0.62
N GLY A 187 -3.46 -23.31 0.95
CA GLY A 187 -4.54 -22.96 1.88
C GLY A 187 -4.92 -21.48 1.73
N LYS A 188 -5.82 -20.98 2.59
CA LYS A 188 -6.37 -19.61 2.46
C LYS A 188 -5.38 -18.53 2.89
N VAL A 189 -5.27 -17.48 2.08
CA VAL A 189 -4.38 -16.34 2.33
C VAL A 189 -5.14 -15.02 2.22
N SER A 190 -4.96 -14.10 3.17
CA SER A 190 -5.73 -12.85 3.14
C SER A 190 -5.19 -11.77 2.18
N HIS A 191 -3.88 -11.52 2.18
CA HIS A 191 -3.22 -10.45 1.40
C HIS A 191 -1.81 -10.89 0.99
N PRO A 192 -1.63 -11.70 -0.08
CA PRO A 192 -0.31 -12.09 -0.57
C PRO A 192 0.65 -10.91 -0.74
N VAL A 193 0.15 -9.78 -1.26
CA VAL A 193 0.87 -8.52 -1.38
C VAL A 193 0.04 -7.41 -0.75
N ALA A 194 0.58 -6.75 0.27
CA ALA A 194 -0.02 -5.57 0.91
C ALA A 194 0.97 -4.41 0.92
N ILE A 195 0.53 -3.23 0.49
CA ILE A 195 1.29 -1.99 0.49
C ILE A 195 0.55 -0.97 1.35
N SER A 196 1.22 -0.50 2.41
CA SER A 196 0.64 0.46 3.34
C SER A 196 1.62 1.60 3.64
N PRO A 197 1.17 2.86 3.55
CA PRO A 197 1.87 3.98 4.16
C PRO A 197 1.65 3.89 5.68
N GLN A 198 2.51 3.14 6.37
CA GLN A 198 2.25 2.73 7.76
C GLN A 198 2.27 3.89 8.76
N TRP A 199 1.36 3.78 9.73
CA TRP A 199 1.35 4.37 11.07
C TRP A 199 2.72 4.28 11.75
N ALA A 200 3.32 5.42 12.10
CA ALA A 200 4.40 5.48 13.08
C ALA A 200 3.81 5.91 14.43
N PRO A 201 4.06 5.19 15.53
CA PRO A 201 3.67 5.67 16.85
C PRO A 201 4.44 6.94 17.20
N ASP A 202 3.76 8.09 17.07
CA ASP A 202 3.81 9.41 17.74
C ASP A 202 5.13 9.98 18.31
N SER A 203 6.31 9.44 18.00
CA SER A 203 7.57 9.85 18.65
C SER A 203 8.66 10.36 17.72
N ILE A 204 8.44 10.39 16.40
CA ILE A 204 9.44 10.91 15.44
C ILE A 204 8.78 11.94 14.53
N SER A 205 8.85 13.20 14.95
CA SER A 205 8.55 14.36 14.11
C SER A 205 9.52 14.41 12.93
N GLY A 206 9.04 14.13 11.72
CA GLY A 206 9.89 14.21 10.52
C GLY A 206 9.56 13.29 9.35
N ALA A 207 8.52 12.44 9.46
CA ALA A 207 8.13 11.59 8.33
C ALA A 207 7.80 12.44 7.09
N LYS A 208 8.45 12.18 5.96
CA LYS A 208 8.13 12.78 4.66
C LYS A 208 7.09 11.90 3.95
N SER A 209 6.10 12.51 3.29
CA SER A 209 5.14 11.74 2.47
C SER A 209 5.84 11.12 1.27
N PHE A 210 5.18 10.15 0.64
CA PHE A 210 5.38 9.86 -0.77
C PHE A 210 5.05 11.15 -1.52
N ASP A 211 6.08 11.84 -2.00
CA ASP A 211 5.91 12.92 -2.95
C ASP A 211 5.47 12.33 -4.29
N ASP A 212 5.04 13.19 -5.21
CA ASP A 212 4.72 12.82 -6.60
C ASP A 212 5.91 12.21 -7.39
N ASN A 213 7.06 12.03 -6.74
CA ASN A 213 8.26 11.42 -7.31
C ASN A 213 8.50 10.00 -6.79
N GLY A 214 7.60 9.47 -5.95
CA GLY A 214 7.64 8.08 -5.52
C GLY A 214 7.26 7.11 -6.64
N LYS A 215 8.01 6.02 -6.84
CA LYS A 215 7.70 4.95 -7.80
C LYS A 215 7.28 3.68 -7.06
N ILE A 216 5.98 3.38 -7.05
CA ILE A 216 5.45 2.08 -6.60
C ILE A 216 5.05 1.27 -7.84
N ASP A 217 5.65 0.11 -8.03
CA ASP A 217 5.49 -0.73 -9.22
C ASP A 217 5.29 -2.19 -8.79
N VAL A 218 4.10 -2.72 -9.01
CA VAL A 218 3.69 -4.10 -8.69
C VAL A 218 3.29 -4.78 -9.99
N SER A 219 4.26 -5.37 -10.69
CA SER A 219 4.04 -5.82 -12.07
C SER A 219 4.60 -7.19 -12.41
N ASN A 220 4.02 -7.87 -13.39
CA ASN A 220 4.50 -9.18 -13.88
C ASN A 220 4.54 -10.26 -12.78
N ASN A 221 3.64 -10.20 -11.80
CA ASN A 221 3.56 -11.19 -10.73
C ASN A 221 2.51 -12.26 -11.05
N VAL A 222 2.76 -13.48 -10.61
CA VAL A 222 1.80 -14.59 -10.63
C VAL A 222 1.41 -14.94 -9.20
N ILE A 223 0.14 -14.76 -8.87
CA ILE A 223 -0.44 -15.13 -7.59
C ILE A 223 -1.42 -16.27 -7.85
N ASP A 224 -0.99 -17.50 -7.60
CA ASP A 224 -1.78 -18.71 -7.82
C ASP A 224 -2.33 -19.23 -6.49
N ALA A 225 -3.57 -18.87 -6.20
CA ALA A 225 -4.35 -19.36 -5.06
C ALA A 225 -5.47 -20.32 -5.49
N SER A 226 -5.38 -20.92 -6.69
CA SER A 226 -6.48 -21.67 -7.32
C SER A 226 -7.00 -22.87 -6.52
N LEU A 227 -6.20 -23.40 -5.60
CA LEU A 227 -6.53 -24.60 -4.82
C LEU A 227 -7.44 -24.31 -3.61
N PHE A 228 -7.30 -23.14 -2.98
CA PHE A 228 -7.97 -22.86 -1.68
C PHE A 228 -8.54 -21.45 -1.53
N GLY A 229 -8.27 -20.54 -2.47
CA GLY A 229 -8.73 -19.16 -2.40
C GLY A 229 -7.71 -18.23 -1.73
N ALA A 230 -7.45 -17.07 -2.32
CA ALA A 230 -6.92 -15.90 -1.60
C ALA A 230 -8.08 -14.93 -1.35
N ILE A 231 -8.19 -14.35 -0.15
CA ILE A 231 -9.22 -13.36 0.17
C ILE A 231 -9.00 -12.14 -0.72
N THR A 232 -7.88 -11.44 -0.55
CA THR A 232 -7.48 -10.30 -1.39
C THR A 232 -6.11 -10.56 -2.02
N GLY A 233 -5.96 -10.35 -3.33
CA GLY A 233 -4.71 -10.64 -4.07
C GLY A 233 -3.61 -9.60 -3.85
N ILE A 234 -3.84 -8.38 -4.35
CA ILE A 234 -2.94 -7.22 -4.20
C ILE A 234 -3.71 -6.12 -3.49
N PHE A 235 -3.18 -5.63 -2.36
CA PHE A 235 -3.86 -4.68 -1.49
C PHE A 235 -3.04 -3.41 -1.27
N PHE A 236 -3.69 -2.26 -1.36
CA PHE A 236 -3.17 -0.96 -0.99
C PHE A 236 -4.11 -0.33 0.04
N SER A 237 -3.59 0.02 1.22
CA SER A 237 -4.38 0.76 2.22
C SER A 237 -4.08 2.26 2.14
N ALA A 238 -5.10 3.10 2.25
CA ALA A 238 -4.90 4.53 2.50
C ALA A 238 -4.52 4.77 3.98
N SER A 239 -3.85 5.89 4.26
CA SER A 239 -3.62 6.32 5.64
C SER A 239 -3.62 7.84 5.77
N ARG A 240 -3.67 8.31 7.01
CA ARG A 240 -3.64 9.75 7.36
C ARG A 240 -2.25 10.38 7.29
N TYR A 241 -1.26 9.65 6.82
CA TYR A 241 0.15 10.06 6.83
C TYR A 241 0.65 10.56 5.48
N GLY A 242 -0.11 10.35 4.40
CA GLY A 242 0.21 10.87 3.08
C GLY A 242 -0.65 10.25 1.99
N VAL A 243 -0.39 10.66 0.76
CA VAL A 243 -0.99 10.07 -0.44
C VAL A 243 -0.13 8.94 -0.98
N ILE A 244 -0.74 8.01 -1.70
CA ILE A 244 -0.06 7.14 -2.66
C ILE A 244 -0.35 7.72 -4.04
N SER A 245 0.69 8.04 -4.81
CA SER A 245 0.50 8.55 -6.17
C SER A 245 1.40 7.84 -7.17
N GLY A 246 0.91 7.66 -8.40
CA GLY A 246 1.69 7.05 -9.48
C GLY A 246 1.97 5.56 -9.31
N ALA A 247 1.20 4.86 -8.48
CA ALA A 247 1.36 3.41 -8.32
C ALA A 247 0.94 2.69 -9.60
N VAL A 248 1.73 1.71 -10.04
CA VAL A 248 1.46 0.88 -11.22
C VAL A 248 1.22 -0.55 -10.78
N VAL A 249 0.09 -1.14 -11.18
CA VAL A 249 -0.25 -2.55 -10.97
C VAL A 249 -0.55 -3.17 -12.34
N ALA A 250 0.44 -3.84 -12.93
CA ALA A 250 0.34 -4.23 -14.34
C ALA A 250 0.83 -5.64 -14.68
N ASN A 251 0.19 -6.28 -15.65
CA ASN A 251 0.59 -7.60 -16.17
C ASN A 251 0.62 -8.70 -15.10
N ASN A 252 -0.17 -8.58 -14.04
CA ASN A 252 -0.26 -9.62 -13.01
C ASN A 252 -1.29 -10.68 -13.40
N LYS A 253 -1.09 -11.91 -12.91
CA LYS A 253 -2.02 -13.02 -13.06
C LYS A 253 -2.45 -13.51 -11.69
N LEU A 254 -3.72 -13.34 -11.36
CA LEU A 254 -4.31 -13.67 -10.06
C LEU A 254 -5.34 -14.78 -10.24
N TYR A 255 -5.14 -15.93 -9.61
CA TYR A 255 -6.03 -17.09 -9.74
C TYR A 255 -6.59 -17.53 -8.39
N GLY A 256 -7.89 -17.83 -8.35
CA GLY A 256 -8.57 -18.29 -7.16
C GLY A 256 -8.74 -17.19 -6.12
N ILE A 257 -9.30 -16.04 -6.50
CA ILE A 257 -9.59 -14.94 -5.56
C ILE A 257 -11.02 -15.04 -5.02
N ASP A 258 -11.19 -14.91 -3.71
CA ASP A 258 -12.47 -15.04 -2.97
C ASP A 258 -13.15 -13.67 -2.72
N GLU A 259 -12.37 -12.64 -2.37
CA GLU A 259 -12.86 -11.28 -2.03
C GLU A 259 -12.37 -10.27 -3.07
N GLU A 260 -11.17 -9.71 -2.98
CA GLU A 260 -10.72 -8.63 -3.89
C GLU A 260 -9.48 -9.00 -4.71
N GLY A 261 -9.54 -8.94 -6.04
CA GLY A 261 -8.36 -9.24 -6.87
C GLY A 261 -7.25 -8.21 -6.65
N ILE A 262 -7.58 -6.95 -6.97
CA ILE A 262 -6.73 -5.78 -6.71
C ILE A 262 -7.57 -4.76 -5.93
N ALA A 263 -7.09 -4.34 -4.78
CA ALA A 263 -7.80 -3.47 -3.85
C ALA A 263 -6.98 -2.22 -3.53
N PHE A 264 -7.60 -1.05 -3.68
CA PHE A 264 -7.14 0.22 -3.14
C PHE A 264 -8.20 0.71 -2.17
N ASP A 265 -7.95 0.53 -0.87
CA ASP A 265 -8.98 0.68 0.15
C ASP A 265 -8.67 1.80 1.15
N GLY A 266 -9.63 2.70 1.33
CA GLY A 266 -9.68 3.70 2.40
C GLY A 266 -10.18 3.19 3.76
N TYR A 267 -10.21 1.87 3.98
CA TYR A 267 -10.68 1.08 5.14
C TYR A 267 -11.25 1.90 6.32
N GLY A 268 -12.57 1.82 6.50
CA GLY A 268 -13.35 2.77 7.27
C GLY A 268 -13.61 2.47 8.76
N ASN A 269 -12.87 1.59 9.43
CA ASN A 269 -13.15 1.24 10.84
C ASN A 269 -11.97 1.38 11.82
N ASP A 270 -10.74 1.56 11.34
CA ASP A 270 -9.58 1.75 12.21
C ASP A 270 -9.09 3.21 12.16
N GLU A 271 -8.81 3.78 13.34
CA GLU A 271 -8.57 5.21 13.63
C GLU A 271 -7.43 5.88 12.81
N GLY A 272 -6.64 5.11 12.05
CA GLY A 272 -5.54 5.57 11.19
C GLY A 272 -5.76 5.50 9.67
N LEU A 273 -6.87 4.91 9.20
CA LEU A 273 -7.08 4.56 7.79
C LEU A 273 -8.07 5.48 7.04
N CYS A 274 -8.71 6.42 7.75
CA CYS A 274 -9.57 7.44 7.16
C CYS A 274 -8.80 8.35 6.20
N PRO A 275 -9.06 8.35 4.88
CA PRO A 275 -8.26 9.13 3.95
C PRO A 275 -8.64 10.63 4.00
N THR A 276 -9.81 11.00 4.53
CA THR A 276 -10.14 12.43 4.72
C THR A 276 -9.47 12.98 5.97
N ILE A 277 -8.61 13.98 5.80
CA ILE A 277 -7.87 14.60 6.91
C ILE A 277 -8.76 15.59 7.65
N CYS A 278 -9.40 16.48 6.91
CA CYS A 278 -10.36 17.44 7.43
C CYS A 278 -11.38 17.85 6.37
N THR A 279 -12.55 18.33 6.81
CA THR A 279 -13.63 18.81 5.94
C THR A 279 -14.32 20.01 6.57
N GLY A 280 -14.79 20.95 5.74
CA GLY A 280 -15.55 22.10 6.22
C GLY A 280 -15.63 23.26 5.21
N THR A 281 -15.68 24.49 5.71
CA THR A 281 -15.93 25.72 4.94
C THR A 281 -14.74 26.68 4.96
N LEU A 282 -14.73 27.64 4.04
CA LEU A 282 -13.71 28.68 3.97
C LEU A 282 -14.23 30.00 4.55
N SER A 283 -13.35 30.76 5.19
CA SER A 283 -13.63 32.14 5.61
C SER A 283 -13.18 33.16 4.57
N ALA A 284 -12.20 32.82 3.72
CA ALA A 284 -11.74 33.65 2.63
C ALA A 284 -11.08 32.84 1.51
N ALA A 285 -11.07 33.42 0.32
CA ALA A 285 -10.27 32.99 -0.82
C ALA A 285 -9.63 34.24 -1.46
N THR A 286 -8.34 34.19 -1.75
CA THR A 286 -7.59 35.26 -2.41
C THR A 286 -6.59 34.66 -3.41
N ASN A 287 -5.93 35.47 -4.23
CA ASN A 287 -4.81 35.02 -5.05
C ASN A 287 -3.51 35.62 -4.52
N ASP A 288 -2.43 34.83 -4.48
CA ASP A 288 -1.10 35.35 -4.14
C ASP A 288 -0.48 36.15 -5.30
N ALA A 289 0.70 36.71 -5.09
CA ALA A 289 1.41 37.49 -6.12
C ALA A 289 1.78 36.67 -7.37
N ALA A 290 1.83 35.33 -7.26
CA ALA A 290 2.05 34.42 -8.37
C ALA A 290 0.74 33.95 -9.05
N GLY A 291 -0.42 34.45 -8.59
CA GLY A 291 -1.74 34.08 -9.11
C GLY A 291 -2.30 32.77 -8.56
N ARG A 292 -1.62 32.11 -7.60
CA ARG A 292 -2.10 30.88 -6.98
C ARG A 292 -3.23 31.17 -6.01
N LEU A 293 -4.17 30.23 -5.91
CA LEU A 293 -5.29 30.36 -4.98
C LEU A 293 -4.80 30.17 -3.53
N VAL A 294 -5.14 31.12 -2.66
CA VAL A 294 -4.94 31.07 -1.21
C VAL A 294 -6.29 30.94 -0.54
N VAL A 295 -6.49 29.88 0.23
CA VAL A 295 -7.74 29.61 0.95
C VAL A 295 -7.52 29.70 2.45
N THR A 296 -8.39 30.42 3.15
CA THR A 296 -8.37 30.52 4.61
C THR A 296 -9.53 29.73 5.17
N PHE A 297 -9.25 28.87 6.13
CA PHE A 297 -10.27 28.01 6.72
C PHE A 297 -11.23 28.80 7.61
N GLY A 298 -12.52 28.50 7.52
CA GLY A 298 -13.55 29.04 8.41
C GLY A 298 -13.79 28.07 9.58
N SER A 299 -14.40 26.92 9.26
CA SER A 299 -14.54 25.79 10.17
C SER A 299 -14.08 24.54 9.44
N MET A 300 -13.09 23.84 9.98
CA MET A 300 -12.66 22.53 9.47
C MET A 300 -12.64 21.57 10.63
N GLN A 301 -13.30 20.44 10.47
CA GLN A 301 -13.31 19.38 11.47
C GLN A 301 -12.18 18.40 11.15
N HIS A 302 -11.46 17.93 12.17
CA HIS A 302 -10.34 17.01 12.02
C HIS A 302 -10.63 15.73 12.83
N VAL A 303 -10.15 14.58 12.34
CA VAL A 303 -10.21 13.32 13.11
C VAL A 303 -8.97 13.23 13.99
N LEU A 304 -9.08 12.91 15.27
CA LEU A 304 -7.96 12.44 16.10
C LEU A 304 -8.09 10.94 16.31
N VAL A 305 -6.99 10.30 16.72
CA VAL A 305 -7.00 8.87 17.08
C VAL A 305 -8.08 8.58 18.13
N SER A 306 -8.37 9.51 19.03
CA SER A 306 -9.39 9.38 20.09
C SER A 306 -10.82 9.83 19.69
N GLY A 307 -11.12 10.05 18.41
CA GLY A 307 -12.45 10.44 17.92
C GLY A 307 -12.48 11.72 17.08
N ILE A 308 -13.69 12.24 16.81
CA ILE A 308 -13.89 13.47 16.04
C ILE A 308 -13.65 14.67 16.95
N ASP A 309 -12.69 15.52 16.61
CA ASP A 309 -12.44 16.77 17.33
C ASP A 309 -12.67 17.98 16.41
N GLN A 310 -13.42 18.95 16.89
CA GLN A 310 -13.58 20.24 16.23
C GLN A 310 -12.37 21.13 16.60
N CYS A 311 -11.18 20.73 16.18
CA CYS A 311 -9.94 21.45 16.48
C CYS A 311 -9.44 22.29 15.28
N LEU A 312 -8.63 23.30 15.59
CA LEU A 312 -7.98 24.16 14.58
C LEU A 312 -6.98 23.35 13.75
N VAL A 313 -7.06 23.52 12.43
CA VAL A 313 -6.18 22.91 11.39
C VAL A 313 -4.69 23.25 11.60
N SER A 314 -4.40 24.32 12.34
CA SER A 314 -3.07 24.87 12.56
C SER A 314 -2.09 24.00 13.36
N GLY A 315 -2.53 22.85 13.90
CA GLY A 315 -1.67 21.92 14.63
C GLY A 315 -0.70 21.09 13.77
N ARG A 316 -0.80 21.13 12.43
CA ARG A 316 0.08 20.38 11.51
C ARG A 316 0.87 21.31 10.60
N ASP A 317 2.10 20.95 10.29
CA ASP A 317 3.01 21.64 9.35
C ASP A 317 3.20 20.88 8.02
N ASP A 318 2.63 19.68 7.92
CA ASP A 318 2.88 18.73 6.84
C ASP A 318 1.79 18.67 5.76
N TRP A 319 1.02 19.76 5.59
CA TRP A 319 -0.14 19.81 4.69
C TRP A 319 0.18 19.56 3.21
N HIS A 320 1.41 19.88 2.78
CA HIS A 320 1.87 19.68 1.40
C HIS A 320 1.83 18.20 0.94
N LYS A 321 1.70 17.26 1.89
CA LYS A 321 1.59 15.82 1.67
C LYS A 321 0.23 15.37 1.15
N PHE A 322 -0.77 16.23 1.24
CA PHE A 322 -2.17 15.90 0.96
C PHE A 322 -2.66 16.63 -0.30
N ARG A 323 -3.95 16.45 -0.60
CA ARG A 323 -4.64 17.13 -1.69
C ARG A 323 -5.82 17.93 -1.14
N PHE A 324 -6.07 19.09 -1.72
CA PHE A 324 -7.23 19.89 -1.41
C PHE A 324 -8.34 19.59 -2.43
N SER A 325 -9.54 19.27 -1.97
CA SER A 325 -10.69 18.95 -2.82
C SER A 325 -11.83 19.97 -2.68
N PHE A 326 -12.36 20.37 -3.82
CA PHE A 326 -13.53 21.24 -3.94
C PHE A 326 -14.77 20.35 -4.08
N ASN A 327 -15.45 20.01 -2.98
CA ASN A 327 -16.48 18.96 -3.02
C ASN A 327 -17.81 19.45 -3.59
N ARG A 328 -18.54 20.26 -2.82
CA ARG A 328 -19.94 20.59 -3.13
C ARG A 328 -20.24 22.04 -2.84
N ALA A 329 -20.96 22.69 -3.77
CA ALA A 329 -21.41 24.08 -3.65
C ALA A 329 -20.24 25.08 -3.48
N THR A 330 -19.07 24.71 -3.99
CA THR A 330 -17.85 25.53 -3.98
C THR A 330 -17.74 26.43 -5.21
N GLY A 331 -18.57 26.20 -6.24
CA GLY A 331 -18.45 26.85 -7.55
C GLY A 331 -17.33 26.27 -8.42
N GLN A 332 -16.53 25.37 -7.86
CA GLN A 332 -15.40 24.68 -8.49
C GLN A 332 -15.46 23.17 -8.21
N ASP A 333 -16.69 22.63 -8.06
CA ASP A 333 -16.94 21.27 -7.60
C ASP A 333 -16.25 20.24 -8.50
N GLY A 334 -15.64 19.21 -7.89
CA GLY A 334 -14.90 18.16 -8.59
C GLY A 334 -13.43 18.51 -8.88
N LEU A 335 -12.95 19.70 -8.51
CA LEU A 335 -11.52 20.03 -8.65
C LEU A 335 -10.68 19.52 -7.48
N ILE A 336 -9.44 19.12 -7.80
CA ILE A 336 -8.43 18.69 -6.83
C ILE A 336 -7.16 19.50 -7.08
N ALA A 337 -6.56 20.04 -6.02
CA ALA A 337 -5.33 20.81 -6.08
C ALA A 337 -4.24 20.21 -5.19
N ARG A 338 -2.98 20.34 -5.61
CA ARG A 338 -1.84 20.14 -4.72
C ARG A 338 -1.77 21.30 -3.73
N ILE A 339 -1.43 20.98 -2.49
CA ILE A 339 -1.17 21.98 -1.46
C ILE A 339 0.30 22.37 -1.57
N HIS A 340 0.55 23.65 -1.87
CA HIS A 340 1.91 24.18 -1.97
C HIS A 340 2.53 24.38 -0.59
N SER A 341 1.80 25.08 0.29
CA SER A 341 2.27 25.44 1.62
C SER A 341 1.10 25.77 2.54
N PHE A 342 1.37 25.75 3.84
CA PHE A 342 0.44 26.15 4.89
C PHE A 342 1.04 27.30 5.71
N ASP A 343 0.23 28.30 6.02
CA ASP A 343 0.55 29.35 6.98
C ASP A 343 -0.32 29.20 8.24
N HIS A 344 0.34 28.85 9.35
CA HIS A 344 -0.31 28.63 10.64
C HIS A 344 -0.81 29.92 11.30
N LEU A 345 -0.24 31.08 10.97
CA LEU A 345 -0.65 32.37 11.56
C LEU A 345 -1.98 32.82 11.00
N THR A 346 -2.18 32.63 9.70
CA THR A 346 -3.42 32.97 9.00
C THR A 346 -4.36 31.79 8.83
N ASN A 347 -3.93 30.58 9.23
CA ASN A 347 -4.65 29.33 9.02
C ASN A 347 -5.09 29.16 7.55
N SER A 348 -4.13 29.33 6.64
CA SER A 348 -4.38 29.34 5.20
C SER A 348 -3.50 28.36 4.43
N LEU A 349 -4.05 27.80 3.35
CA LEU A 349 -3.31 27.01 2.38
C LEU A 349 -3.10 27.80 1.10
N ILE A 350 -1.89 27.70 0.54
CA ILE A 350 -1.62 28.08 -0.84
C ILE A 350 -1.77 26.82 -1.70
N LEU A 351 -2.57 26.90 -2.75
CA LEU A 351 -2.89 25.78 -3.63
C LEU A 351 -2.21 25.99 -4.99
N ASP A 352 -1.57 24.95 -5.52
CA ASP A 352 -0.95 24.97 -6.85
C ASP A 352 -2.03 24.78 -7.94
N ILE A 353 -2.91 25.77 -8.07
CA ILE A 353 -3.97 25.81 -9.08
C ILE A 353 -4.26 27.27 -9.51
N PRO A 354 -4.33 27.58 -10.82
CA PRO A 354 -4.57 28.93 -11.31
C PRO A 354 -6.08 29.23 -11.42
N ILE A 355 -6.76 29.32 -10.27
CA ILE A 355 -8.19 29.69 -10.20
C ILE A 355 -8.31 31.09 -9.62
N ALA A 356 -9.16 31.92 -10.22
CA ALA A 356 -9.49 33.23 -9.69
C ALA A 356 -10.31 33.09 -8.39
N ALA A 357 -9.87 33.72 -7.31
CA ALA A 357 -10.48 33.54 -5.99
C ALA A 357 -11.96 33.93 -5.93
N ASN A 358 -12.40 34.88 -6.75
CA ASN A 358 -13.80 35.31 -6.83
C ASN A 358 -14.75 34.26 -7.44
N THR A 359 -14.23 33.17 -8.00
CA THR A 359 -15.05 32.05 -8.51
C THR A 359 -15.27 30.96 -7.46
N VAL A 360 -14.71 31.12 -6.26
CA VAL A 360 -14.83 30.18 -5.14
C VAL A 360 -15.91 30.65 -4.17
N SER A 361 -16.92 29.81 -3.98
CA SER A 361 -17.98 30.00 -2.99
C SER A 361 -17.50 29.58 -1.61
N LEU A 362 -17.47 30.53 -0.67
CA LEU A 362 -16.99 30.29 0.70
C LEU A 362 -17.89 29.38 1.53
N SER A 363 -19.18 29.30 1.20
CA SER A 363 -20.16 28.43 1.88
C SER A 363 -20.14 26.98 1.38
N GLY A 364 -19.31 26.66 0.39
CA GLY A 364 -19.13 25.31 -0.11
C GLY A 364 -18.45 24.39 0.91
N ILE A 365 -18.51 23.09 0.64
CA ILE A 365 -17.79 22.07 1.41
C ILE A 365 -16.49 21.74 0.70
N PHE A 366 -15.40 21.86 1.45
CA PHE A 366 -14.03 21.59 1.02
C PHE A 366 -13.43 20.53 1.93
N SER A 367 -12.46 19.78 1.43
CA SER A 367 -11.73 18.82 2.24
C SER A 367 -10.24 18.83 1.94
N VAL A 368 -9.46 18.36 2.91
CA VAL A 368 -8.11 17.89 2.66
C VAL A 368 -8.12 16.37 2.71
N GLN A 369 -7.55 15.75 1.69
CA GLN A 369 -7.65 14.33 1.39
C GLN A 369 -6.24 13.72 1.27
N ALA A 370 -6.03 12.61 1.96
CA ALA A 370 -5.09 11.56 1.63
C ALA A 370 -5.73 10.57 0.64
N GLY A 371 -5.17 9.38 0.48
CA GLY A 371 -5.66 8.33 -0.42
C GLY A 371 -4.80 8.18 -1.67
N PHE A 372 -5.43 7.87 -2.80
CA PHE A 372 -4.75 7.35 -3.98
C PHE A 372 -4.95 8.26 -5.20
N TYR A 373 -3.86 8.60 -5.90
CA TYR A 373 -3.86 9.60 -6.97
C TYR A 373 -3.05 9.16 -8.20
N ASN A 374 -3.64 9.24 -9.39
CA ASN A 374 -2.93 8.99 -10.66
C ASN A 374 -2.28 7.60 -10.73
N CYS A 375 -2.98 6.57 -10.26
CA CYS A 375 -2.50 5.19 -10.29
C CYS A 375 -2.95 4.48 -11.57
N ASP A 376 -2.17 3.50 -12.04
CA ASP A 376 -2.49 2.66 -13.20
C ASP A 376 -2.70 1.20 -12.79
N ILE A 377 -3.78 0.60 -13.25
CA ILE A 377 -4.09 -0.81 -13.12
C ILE A 377 -4.35 -1.35 -14.52
N SER A 378 -3.37 -2.01 -15.12
CA SER A 378 -3.48 -2.39 -16.53
C SER A 378 -2.99 -3.79 -16.90
N HIS A 379 -3.66 -4.40 -17.88
CA HIS A 379 -3.26 -5.69 -18.45
C HIS A 379 -3.18 -6.84 -17.42
N ASN A 380 -3.94 -6.77 -16.33
CA ASN A 380 -3.99 -7.85 -15.35
C ASN A 380 -5.03 -8.90 -15.75
N GLU A 381 -4.76 -10.16 -15.42
CA GLU A 381 -5.72 -11.25 -15.53
C GLU A 381 -6.14 -11.68 -14.11
N ILE A 382 -7.43 -11.55 -13.79
CA ILE A 382 -7.99 -11.83 -12.47
C ILE A 382 -9.08 -12.88 -12.60
N PHE A 383 -8.89 -14.01 -11.95
CA PHE A 383 -9.82 -15.14 -11.97
C PHE A 383 -10.28 -15.48 -10.55
N GLY A 384 -11.57 -15.31 -10.31
CA GLY A 384 -12.20 -15.67 -9.04
C GLY A 384 -12.23 -17.18 -8.80
N SER A 385 -12.35 -17.55 -7.54
CA SER A 385 -12.75 -18.91 -7.17
C SER A 385 -14.24 -19.11 -7.53
N TYR A 386 -14.58 -20.25 -8.13
CA TYR A 386 -15.98 -20.59 -8.39
C TYR A 386 -16.74 -20.64 -7.06
N GLY A 387 -17.76 -19.78 -6.88
CA GLY A 387 -18.52 -19.66 -5.63
C GLY A 387 -18.04 -18.56 -4.68
N ALA A 388 -17.21 -17.62 -5.16
CA ALA A 388 -16.78 -16.41 -4.44
C ALA A 388 -17.95 -15.69 -3.74
N ASP A 389 -17.65 -15.00 -2.63
CA ASP A 389 -18.64 -14.34 -1.81
C ASP A 389 -19.50 -13.39 -2.66
N PRO A 390 -20.82 -13.61 -2.77
CA PRO A 390 -21.68 -12.78 -3.61
C PRO A 390 -21.71 -11.31 -3.14
N THR A 391 -21.33 -11.06 -1.89
CA THR A 391 -21.34 -9.75 -1.23
C THR A 391 -20.05 -8.98 -1.50
N TYR A 392 -18.89 -9.63 -1.31
CA TYR A 392 -17.59 -8.97 -1.25
C TYR A 392 -16.64 -9.32 -2.41
N GLY A 393 -16.96 -10.34 -3.23
CA GLY A 393 -16.14 -10.73 -4.37
C GLY A 393 -16.05 -9.66 -5.47
N VAL A 394 -14.98 -8.88 -5.56
CA VAL A 394 -14.73 -7.85 -6.60
C VAL A 394 -13.39 -8.09 -7.31
N GLY A 395 -13.37 -8.12 -8.63
CA GLY A 395 -12.11 -8.23 -9.39
C GLY A 395 -11.14 -7.08 -9.11
N ILE A 396 -11.60 -5.84 -9.28
CA ILE A 396 -10.84 -4.62 -8.95
C ILE A 396 -11.71 -3.71 -8.09
N SER A 397 -11.22 -3.38 -6.90
CA SER A 397 -11.93 -2.56 -5.90
C SER A 397 -11.15 -1.27 -5.64
N LEU A 398 -11.71 -0.14 -6.04
CA LEU A 398 -11.22 1.20 -5.73
C LEU A 398 -12.19 1.83 -4.73
N TRP A 399 -11.83 1.80 -3.45
CA TRP A 399 -12.71 2.10 -2.35
C TRP A 399 -12.24 3.35 -1.59
N LEU A 400 -13.02 4.44 -1.69
CA LEU A 400 -12.88 5.69 -0.93
C LEU A 400 -11.56 6.46 -1.21
N ASN A 401 -11.65 7.68 -1.74
CA ASN A 401 -10.51 8.55 -2.11
C ASN A 401 -9.59 7.96 -3.20
N CYS A 402 -10.19 7.60 -4.33
CA CYS A 402 -9.48 7.12 -5.52
C CYS A 402 -9.63 8.13 -6.67
N CYS A 403 -8.55 8.82 -7.02
CA CYS A 403 -8.59 9.91 -8.00
C CYS A 403 -7.62 9.71 -9.16
N GLY A 404 -8.07 9.95 -10.38
CA GLY A 404 -7.19 9.91 -11.56
C GLY A 404 -6.70 8.50 -11.92
N PHE A 405 -7.40 7.44 -11.52
CA PHE A 405 -6.98 6.08 -11.87
C PHE A 405 -7.15 5.82 -13.37
N SER A 406 -6.23 5.04 -13.92
CA SER A 406 -6.34 4.40 -15.23
C SER A 406 -6.53 2.91 -14.99
N VAL A 407 -7.74 2.38 -15.21
CA VAL A 407 -8.07 0.96 -15.09
C VAL A 407 -8.29 0.40 -16.49
N LYS A 408 -7.25 -0.17 -17.11
CA LYS A 408 -7.22 -0.43 -18.55
C LYS A 408 -6.87 -1.84 -18.96
N ASN A 409 -7.57 -2.37 -19.97
CA ASN A 409 -7.20 -3.63 -20.62
C ASN A 409 -7.06 -4.83 -19.66
N ASN A 410 -7.80 -4.85 -18.54
CA ASN A 410 -7.79 -5.98 -17.61
C ASN A 410 -8.80 -7.04 -18.06
N LEU A 411 -8.46 -8.31 -17.83
CA LEU A 411 -9.39 -9.43 -17.90
C LEU A 411 -9.83 -9.78 -16.48
N VAL A 412 -11.11 -9.64 -16.19
CA VAL A 412 -11.70 -10.09 -14.92
C VAL A 412 -12.72 -11.18 -15.23
N SER A 413 -12.55 -12.35 -14.62
CA SER A 413 -13.41 -13.49 -14.87
C SER A 413 -13.82 -14.23 -13.60
N GLY A 414 -15.07 -14.68 -13.55
CA GLY A 414 -15.55 -15.57 -12.48
C GLY A 414 -15.61 -14.93 -11.10
N MET A 415 -15.76 -13.60 -11.02
CA MET A 415 -15.96 -12.84 -9.78
C MET A 415 -17.44 -12.54 -9.54
N SER A 416 -17.83 -12.23 -8.29
CA SER A 416 -19.19 -11.74 -8.03
C SER A 416 -19.43 -10.38 -8.71
N LYS A 417 -18.49 -9.44 -8.57
CA LYS A 417 -18.48 -8.11 -9.19
C LYS A 417 -17.19 -7.93 -9.99
N GLY A 418 -17.24 -7.14 -11.06
CA GLY A 418 -16.07 -6.94 -11.92
C GLY A 418 -15.16 -5.83 -11.39
N ILE A 419 -15.48 -4.58 -11.71
CA ILE A 419 -14.71 -3.38 -11.32
C ILE A 419 -15.62 -2.43 -10.54
N ASN A 420 -15.26 -2.08 -9.32
CA ASN A 420 -15.97 -1.09 -8.51
C ASN A 420 -15.09 0.12 -8.21
N VAL A 421 -15.63 1.31 -8.42
CA VAL A 421 -15.00 2.59 -8.12
C VAL A 421 -15.94 3.43 -7.27
N CYS A 422 -15.60 3.61 -6.00
CA CYS A 422 -16.54 4.13 -5.01
C CYS A 422 -15.96 5.32 -4.24
N GLY A 423 -16.66 6.44 -4.30
CA GLY A 423 -16.55 7.52 -3.30
C GLY A 423 -17.73 7.40 -2.34
N GLY A 424 -17.69 8.02 -1.18
CA GLY A 424 -18.73 7.80 -0.18
C GLY A 424 -18.60 8.63 1.09
N LEU A 425 -19.53 8.42 2.02
CA LEU A 425 -19.51 9.09 3.31
C LEU A 425 -18.93 8.12 4.34
N MET A 426 -17.75 8.43 4.85
CA MET A 426 -17.10 7.58 5.83
C MET A 426 -17.40 8.06 7.25
N LEU A 427 -17.67 7.11 8.15
CA LEU A 427 -18.09 7.38 9.54
C LEU A 427 -19.25 8.38 9.63
N SER A 428 -20.13 8.40 8.63
CA SER A 428 -21.28 9.31 8.51
C SER A 428 -20.94 10.81 8.49
N LEU A 429 -19.68 11.19 8.29
CA LEU A 429 -19.22 12.58 8.43
C LEU A 429 -18.29 13.05 7.32
N TRP A 430 -17.46 12.15 6.77
CA TRP A 430 -16.35 12.53 5.91
C TRP A 430 -16.63 12.17 4.47
N GLU A 431 -16.72 13.20 3.62
CA GLU A 431 -16.89 13.01 2.19
C GLU A 431 -15.58 12.50 1.58
N THR A 432 -15.64 11.28 1.07
CA THR A 432 -14.58 10.65 0.28
C THR A 432 -14.97 10.64 -1.18
N ILE A 433 -13.97 10.68 -2.04
CA ILE A 433 -14.15 11.01 -3.46
C ILE A 433 -13.65 9.90 -4.38
N ALA A 434 -14.29 9.76 -5.52
CA ALA A 434 -13.87 8.89 -6.61
C ALA A 434 -13.97 9.65 -7.93
N TRP A 435 -12.97 10.49 -8.21
CA TRP A 435 -13.04 11.49 -9.29
C TRP A 435 -11.98 11.27 -10.37
N HIS A 436 -12.31 11.67 -11.60
CA HIS A 436 -11.42 11.68 -12.76
C HIS A 436 -10.81 10.32 -13.10
N ASN A 437 -11.48 9.22 -12.74
CA ASN A 437 -11.01 7.87 -13.04
C ASN A 437 -11.43 7.49 -14.46
N GLU A 438 -10.55 6.81 -15.18
CA GLU A 438 -10.79 6.24 -16.50
C GLU A 438 -10.80 4.71 -16.43
N ILE A 439 -11.91 4.11 -16.84
CA ILE A 439 -12.10 2.66 -16.89
C ILE A 439 -12.36 2.28 -18.34
N SER A 440 -11.36 1.69 -19.01
CA SER A 440 -11.45 1.42 -20.45
C SER A 440 -10.79 0.16 -20.97
N GLY A 441 -11.31 -0.41 -22.05
CA GLY A 441 -10.73 -1.59 -22.69
C GLY A 441 -10.80 -2.89 -21.87
N ASN A 442 -11.53 -2.92 -20.74
CA ASN A 442 -11.57 -4.09 -19.87
C ASN A 442 -12.52 -5.17 -20.41
N ASN A 443 -12.18 -6.43 -20.17
CA ASN A 443 -12.99 -7.59 -20.52
C ASN A 443 -13.50 -8.28 -19.25
N LEU A 444 -14.82 -8.22 -19.03
CA LEU A 444 -15.48 -8.71 -17.82
C LEU A 444 -16.33 -9.93 -18.19
N MET A 445 -15.90 -11.11 -17.75
CA MET A 445 -16.46 -12.40 -18.16
C MET A 445 -17.01 -13.19 -16.97
N GLY A 446 -18.14 -13.87 -17.14
CA GLY A 446 -18.72 -14.69 -16.08
C GLY A 446 -18.88 -13.95 -14.74
N ILE A 447 -19.29 -12.68 -14.78
CA ILE A 447 -19.62 -11.91 -13.58
C ILE A 447 -21.04 -12.24 -13.15
N TYR A 448 -21.22 -12.69 -11.91
CA TYR A 448 -22.46 -13.32 -11.47
C TYR A 448 -23.45 -12.36 -10.79
N ASN A 449 -22.97 -11.23 -10.25
CA ASN A 449 -23.82 -10.18 -9.70
C ASN A 449 -24.17 -9.14 -10.78
N THR A 450 -25.14 -8.28 -10.47
CA THR A 450 -25.57 -7.17 -11.30
C THR A 450 -24.51 -6.07 -11.44
N GLU A 451 -23.47 -6.02 -10.62
CA GLU A 451 -22.43 -4.97 -10.70
C GLU A 451 -21.17 -5.48 -11.41
N ALA A 452 -21.22 -5.62 -12.75
CA ALA A 452 -20.01 -5.94 -13.51
C ALA A 452 -19.04 -4.76 -13.52
N LEU A 453 -19.56 -3.55 -13.71
CA LEU A 453 -18.79 -2.33 -13.58
C LEU A 453 -19.62 -1.32 -12.80
N ALA A 454 -19.09 -0.75 -11.72
CA ALA A 454 -19.78 0.30 -10.99
C ALA A 454 -18.88 1.50 -10.70
N VAL A 455 -19.41 2.71 -10.93
CA VAL A 455 -18.86 3.96 -10.41
C VAL A 455 -19.95 4.62 -9.57
N LYS A 456 -19.77 4.71 -8.26
CA LYS A 456 -20.87 5.08 -7.35
C LYS A 456 -20.46 5.91 -6.13
N GLY A 457 -21.42 6.70 -5.65
CA GLY A 457 -21.40 7.32 -4.34
C GLY A 457 -22.09 6.41 -3.30
N ILE A 458 -21.37 5.94 -2.28
CA ILE A 458 -21.85 4.99 -1.27
C ILE A 458 -22.03 5.62 0.13
N TYR A 459 -22.58 4.82 1.05
CA TYR A 459 -22.76 5.16 2.48
C TYR A 459 -23.53 6.45 2.77
N GLY A 460 -24.43 6.85 1.87
CA GLY A 460 -25.25 8.05 2.06
C GLY A 460 -24.54 9.37 1.75
N SER A 461 -23.36 9.34 1.11
CA SER A 461 -22.69 10.55 0.60
C SER A 461 -23.63 11.43 -0.19
N GLN A 462 -23.55 12.73 0.02
CA GLN A 462 -24.34 13.70 -0.73
C GLN A 462 -23.54 14.32 -1.87
N SER A 463 -22.28 13.91 -2.03
CA SER A 463 -21.38 14.42 -3.05
C SER A 463 -21.47 13.60 -4.34
N TYR A 464 -21.44 14.31 -5.46
CA TYR A 464 -21.27 13.70 -6.77
C TYR A 464 -19.83 13.19 -6.93
N GLN A 465 -19.67 12.20 -7.80
CA GLN A 465 -18.41 11.73 -8.32
C GLN A 465 -18.19 12.40 -9.68
N TYR A 466 -17.07 13.09 -9.83
CA TYR A 466 -16.83 14.00 -10.95
C TYR A 466 -15.85 13.45 -11.97
N GLY A 467 -16.05 13.75 -13.25
CA GLY A 467 -15.01 13.59 -14.27
C GLY A 467 -14.65 12.14 -14.65
N ASN A 468 -15.41 11.15 -14.16
CA ASN A 468 -15.13 9.76 -14.46
C ASN A 468 -15.43 9.43 -15.92
N LYS A 469 -14.65 8.52 -16.51
CA LYS A 469 -14.79 8.06 -17.89
C LYS A 469 -14.92 6.54 -17.90
N VAL A 470 -15.96 6.04 -18.54
CA VAL A 470 -16.20 4.60 -18.69
C VAL A 470 -16.48 4.31 -20.16
N HIS A 471 -15.51 3.71 -20.86
CA HIS A 471 -15.64 3.48 -22.30
C HIS A 471 -14.88 2.26 -22.82
N ASP A 472 -15.26 1.75 -23.99
CA ASP A 472 -14.58 0.64 -24.65
C ASP A 472 -14.49 -0.65 -23.81
N ASN A 473 -15.38 -0.87 -22.85
CA ASN A 473 -15.39 -2.09 -22.05
C ASN A 473 -16.30 -3.16 -22.67
N TYR A 474 -15.88 -4.43 -22.59
CA TYR A 474 -16.66 -5.59 -22.99
C TYR A 474 -17.15 -6.35 -21.76
N LEU A 475 -18.45 -6.55 -21.66
CA LEU A 475 -19.12 -7.28 -20.59
C LEU A 475 -19.87 -8.48 -21.18
N GLN A 476 -19.51 -9.69 -20.77
CA GLN A 476 -20.26 -10.89 -21.12
C GLN A 476 -21.57 -10.98 -20.34
N SER A 477 -21.58 -10.53 -19.07
CA SER A 477 -22.73 -10.52 -18.16
C SER A 477 -22.58 -9.43 -17.10
N GLY A 478 -23.70 -9.08 -16.45
CA GLY A 478 -23.78 -8.06 -15.40
C GLY A 478 -23.96 -6.63 -15.95
N ASP A 479 -24.44 -5.73 -15.09
CA ASP A 479 -24.78 -4.36 -15.44
C ASP A 479 -23.60 -3.41 -15.27
N ILE A 480 -23.70 -2.27 -15.96
CA ILE A 480 -22.88 -1.09 -15.66
C ILE A 480 -23.71 -0.15 -14.78
N VAL A 481 -23.20 0.21 -13.61
CA VAL A 481 -23.91 1.05 -12.64
C VAL A 481 -23.16 2.37 -12.46
N MET A 482 -23.80 3.47 -12.83
CA MET A 482 -23.29 4.82 -12.67
C MET A 482 -24.21 5.57 -11.71
N GLN A 483 -23.73 5.85 -10.50
CA GLN A 483 -24.52 6.50 -9.45
C GLN A 483 -23.87 7.80 -8.99
N LYS A 484 -24.67 8.87 -8.85
CA LYS A 484 -24.21 10.19 -8.39
C LYS A 484 -23.02 10.69 -9.20
N GLN A 485 -23.13 10.66 -10.53
CA GLN A 485 -22.06 11.10 -11.43
C GLN A 485 -22.34 12.49 -11.97
N LYS A 486 -21.28 13.30 -12.17
CA LYS A 486 -21.35 14.60 -12.83
C LYS A 486 -20.11 14.82 -13.70
N ASP A 487 -20.27 15.54 -14.80
CA ASP A 487 -19.20 15.82 -15.78
C ASP A 487 -18.47 14.56 -16.26
N PHE A 488 -19.20 13.46 -16.44
CA PHE A 488 -18.66 12.15 -16.77
C PHE A 488 -18.83 11.81 -18.25
N ILE A 489 -18.01 10.87 -18.74
CA ILE A 489 -18.02 10.38 -20.12
C ILE A 489 -18.40 8.89 -20.12
N PHE A 490 -19.36 8.52 -20.96
CA PHE A 490 -19.78 7.13 -21.14
C PHE A 490 -20.06 6.85 -22.63
N HIS A 491 -19.27 6.00 -23.27
CA HIS A 491 -19.46 5.60 -24.67
C HIS A 491 -18.83 4.23 -24.97
N ASP A 492 -19.22 3.60 -26.07
CA ASP A 492 -18.55 2.42 -26.64
C ASP A 492 -18.39 1.20 -25.71
N ASN A 493 -19.22 1.08 -24.67
CA ASN A 493 -19.29 -0.11 -23.84
C ASN A 493 -20.24 -1.14 -24.46
N TYR A 494 -19.79 -2.39 -24.58
CA TYR A 494 -20.60 -3.50 -25.07
C TYR A 494 -20.98 -4.42 -23.92
N SER A 495 -22.27 -4.64 -23.69
CA SER A 495 -22.76 -5.67 -22.75
C SER A 495 -23.67 -6.65 -23.48
N LYS A 496 -23.37 -7.94 -23.36
CA LYS A 496 -24.15 -9.00 -24.04
C LYS A 496 -25.50 -9.23 -23.38
N THR A 497 -25.58 -9.15 -22.05
CA THR A 497 -26.81 -9.46 -21.29
C THR A 497 -27.17 -8.45 -20.22
N GLY A 498 -26.28 -7.50 -19.89
CA GLY A 498 -26.53 -6.46 -18.91
C GLY A 498 -27.07 -5.18 -19.49
N VAL A 499 -27.49 -4.28 -18.61
CA VAL A 499 -27.95 -2.93 -18.94
C VAL A 499 -27.04 -1.88 -18.30
N ALA A 500 -27.08 -0.65 -18.82
CA ALA A 500 -26.49 0.50 -18.14
C ALA A 500 -27.55 1.17 -17.25
N LYS A 501 -27.26 1.33 -15.96
CA LYS A 501 -28.12 1.96 -14.96
C LYS A 501 -27.51 3.28 -14.51
N PHE A 502 -28.25 4.37 -14.70
CA PHE A 502 -27.84 5.70 -14.28
C PHE A 502 -28.75 6.19 -13.16
N THR A 503 -28.17 6.47 -12.00
CA THR A 503 -28.88 6.98 -10.83
C THR A 503 -28.30 8.35 -10.47
N PRO A 504 -29.15 9.40 -10.32
CA PRO A 504 -28.70 10.73 -9.93
C PRO A 504 -27.93 10.80 -8.61
#